data_AF-A0A9P6B4S8-F1
#
_entry.id   AF-A0A9P6B4S8-F1
#
_cell.length_a   1.000
_cell.length_b   1.000
_cell.length_c   1.000
_cell.angle_alpha   90.00
_cell.angle_beta   90.00
_cell.angle_gamma   90.00
#
_symmetry.space_group_name_H-M   'P 1'
#
loop_
_entity.id
_entity.type
_entity.pdbx_description
1 polymer ?
#
loop_
_entity_poly.entity_id
_entity_poly.type
_entity_poly.pdbx_seq_one_letter_code
_entity_poly.pdbx_strand_id
1 'polypeptide(L)'
;MDSIQVMGNILTARWELNGKATEGSYCTTQSESVQVCDGSTWFTIAMAVMTFLEIMFPGKLSRSQARRLAATMIILIFLFLPWCWISETSRESRLRIGSEYPYFWLAAIVAFVLYGTIVVNWFREATAERDSRRHREAISMGWKELQRQRILRTGPVNVLLWLLTGRRFGFSDPKVEDQEDHNRWGPCLLLRWRWVVALFPAELP
;
A
#
# COMPACT_ATOMS: atom_id res chain seq x y z
N MET A 1 17.26 3.86 -8.00
CA MET A 1 17.40 2.50 -8.55
C MET A 1 17.61 2.58 -10.06
N ASP A 2 16.77 3.34 -10.76
CA ASP A 2 16.87 3.58 -12.21
C ASP A 2 18.22 4.15 -12.67
N SER A 3 18.88 4.98 -11.85
CA SER A 3 20.20 5.54 -12.17
C SER A 3 21.29 4.46 -12.33
N ILE A 4 21.26 3.40 -11.52
CA ILE A 4 22.26 2.32 -11.57
C ILE A 4 21.99 1.41 -12.78
N GLN A 5 20.72 1.14 -13.08
CA GLN A 5 20.34 0.40 -14.30
C GLN A 5 20.75 1.14 -15.57
N VAL A 6 20.59 2.47 -15.61
CA VAL A 6 21.03 3.31 -16.73
C VAL A 6 22.56 3.22 -16.90
N MET A 7 23.34 3.25 -15.81
CA MET A 7 24.80 3.05 -15.91
C MET A 7 25.15 1.65 -16.45
N GLY A 8 24.44 0.60 -16.01
CA GLY A 8 24.62 -0.75 -16.56
C GLY A 8 24.37 -0.82 -18.07
N ASN A 9 23.29 -0.22 -18.55
CA ASN A 9 22.94 -0.20 -19.97
C ASN A 9 23.96 0.54 -20.84
N ILE A 10 24.53 1.65 -20.33
CA ILE A 10 25.57 2.41 -21.03
C ILE A 10 26.84 1.56 -21.19
N LEU A 11 27.21 0.78 -20.17
CA LEU A 11 28.37 -0.11 -20.22
C LEU A 11 28.16 -1.26 -21.22
N THR A 12 26.95 -1.82 -21.28
CA THR A 12 26.59 -2.88 -22.26
C THR A 12 26.64 -2.37 -23.70
N ALA A 13 26.14 -1.16 -23.98
CA ALA A 13 26.15 -0.59 -25.33
C ALA A 13 27.58 -0.44 -25.90
N ARG A 14 28.56 -0.14 -25.04
CA ARG A 14 29.97 -0.02 -25.45
C ARG A 14 30.58 -1.36 -25.87
N TRP A 15 30.09 -2.48 -25.33
CA TRP A 15 30.55 -3.81 -25.69
C TRP A 15 30.01 -4.25 -27.06
N GLU A 16 28.73 -4.00 -27.31
CA GLU A 16 28.11 -4.27 -28.61
C GLU A 16 28.81 -3.50 -29.74
N LEU A 17 29.22 -2.26 -29.47
CA LEU A 17 29.95 -1.43 -30.42
C LEU A 17 31.36 -1.93 -30.75
N ASN A 18 32.07 -2.53 -29.78
CA ASN A 18 33.47 -2.94 -29.98
C ASN A 18 33.62 -4.39 -30.46
N GLY A 19 32.58 -5.22 -30.37
CA GLY A 19 32.55 -6.59 -30.90
C GLY A 19 33.61 -7.55 -30.32
N LYS A 20 34.33 -7.13 -29.27
CA LYS A 20 35.41 -7.90 -28.64
C LYS A 20 35.37 -7.71 -27.12
N ALA A 21 35.28 -8.83 -26.42
CA ALA A 21 35.49 -8.91 -24.99
C ALA A 21 36.99 -8.87 -24.72
N THR A 22 37.53 -7.75 -24.23
CA THR A 22 38.90 -7.71 -23.74
C THR A 22 38.92 -8.15 -22.28
N GLU A 23 39.55 -9.28 -22.00
CA GLU A 23 39.81 -9.75 -20.64
C GLU A 23 40.69 -8.72 -19.91
N GLY A 24 40.13 -8.07 -18.89
CA GLY A 24 40.79 -7.02 -18.13
C GLY A 24 39.99 -6.62 -16.90
N SER A 25 40.55 -5.78 -16.03
CA SER A 25 39.91 -5.31 -14.77
C SER A 25 38.54 -4.66 -14.97
N TYR A 26 38.26 -4.17 -16.18
CA TYR A 26 36.97 -3.65 -16.59
C TYR A 26 35.87 -4.72 -16.60
N CYS A 27 36.19 -5.96 -16.94
CA CYS A 27 35.25 -7.08 -16.96
C CYS A 27 34.85 -7.50 -15.54
N THR A 28 35.80 -7.52 -14.61
CA THR A 28 35.55 -7.84 -13.18
C THR A 28 34.67 -6.78 -12.52
N THR A 29 35.00 -5.50 -12.68
CA THR A 29 34.21 -4.38 -12.10
C THR A 29 32.80 -4.26 -12.70
N GLN A 30 32.64 -4.60 -13.99
CA GLN A 30 31.32 -4.66 -14.62
C GLN A 30 30.48 -5.81 -14.07
N SER A 31 31.08 -6.98 -13.82
CA SER A 31 30.37 -8.13 -13.26
C SER A 31 29.80 -7.85 -11.86
N GLU A 32 30.57 -7.15 -11.02
CA GLU A 32 30.11 -6.72 -9.69
C GLU A 32 28.95 -5.71 -9.79
N SER A 33 29.05 -4.77 -10.74
CA SER A 33 28.04 -3.72 -10.93
C SER A 33 26.70 -4.27 -11.45
N VAL A 34 26.74 -5.26 -12.36
CA VAL A 34 25.53 -5.93 -12.87
C VAL A 34 24.87 -6.78 -11.79
N GLN A 35 25.67 -7.44 -10.95
CA GLN A 35 25.15 -8.26 -9.86
C GLN A 35 24.42 -7.44 -8.78
N VAL A 36 24.87 -6.20 -8.53
CA VAL A 36 24.15 -5.24 -7.67
C VAL A 36 22.78 -4.85 -8.27
N CYS A 37 22.68 -4.75 -9.60
CA CYS A 37 21.41 -4.49 -10.28
C CYS A 37 20.42 -5.65 -10.19
N ASP A 38 20.88 -6.90 -10.13
CA ASP A 38 19.99 -8.05 -9.98
C ASP A 38 19.45 -8.19 -8.54
N GLY A 39 20.23 -7.74 -7.54
CA GLY A 39 19.79 -7.62 -6.15
C GLY A 39 18.57 -6.71 -5.95
N SER A 40 18.27 -5.88 -6.94
CA SER A 40 17.17 -4.93 -6.92
C SER A 40 15.79 -5.60 -6.89
N THR A 41 15.65 -6.81 -7.44
CA THR A 41 14.41 -7.59 -7.39
C THR A 41 14.03 -7.96 -5.96
N TRP A 42 15.02 -8.39 -5.15
CA TRP A 42 14.81 -8.74 -3.75
C TRP A 42 14.40 -7.54 -2.90
N PHE A 43 14.95 -6.37 -3.21
CA PHE A 43 14.56 -5.13 -2.56
C PHE A 43 13.09 -4.79 -2.84
N THR A 44 12.64 -4.95 -4.09
CA THR A 44 11.23 -4.76 -4.47
C THR A 44 10.31 -5.72 -3.70
N ILE A 45 10.68 -7.00 -3.58
CA ILE A 45 9.88 -7.97 -2.79
C ILE A 45 9.83 -7.56 -1.32
N ALA A 46 10.95 -7.18 -0.71
CA ALA A 46 10.97 -6.75 0.69
C ALA A 46 10.08 -5.53 0.92
N MET A 47 10.13 -4.55 0.03
CA MET A 47 9.25 -3.37 0.08
C MET A 47 7.76 -3.77 -0.07
N ALA A 48 7.45 -4.69 -0.98
CA ALA A 48 6.09 -5.20 -1.16
C ALA A 48 5.57 -5.93 0.09
N VAL A 49 6.39 -6.79 0.70
CA VAL A 49 6.05 -7.51 1.94
C VAL A 49 5.82 -6.54 3.10
N MET A 50 6.71 -5.56 3.26
CA MET A 50 6.57 -4.53 4.30
C MET A 50 5.26 -3.75 4.12
N THR A 51 4.98 -3.30 2.89
CA THR A 51 3.75 -2.57 2.56
C THR A 51 2.51 -3.41 2.83
N PHE A 52 2.53 -4.68 2.41
CA PHE A 52 1.46 -5.64 2.65
C PHE A 52 1.17 -5.82 4.14
N LEU A 53 2.20 -6.02 4.96
CA LEU A 53 2.05 -6.23 6.40
C LEU A 53 1.45 -4.99 7.09
N GLU A 54 1.88 -3.79 6.69
CA GLU A 54 1.32 -2.56 7.26
C GLU A 54 -0.14 -2.28 6.86
N ILE A 55 -0.54 -2.70 5.66
CA ILE A 55 -1.92 -2.52 5.16
C ILE A 55 -2.85 -3.56 5.77
N MET A 56 -2.45 -4.83 5.80
CA MET A 56 -3.32 -5.93 6.23
C MET A 56 -3.44 -6.08 7.75
N PHE A 57 -2.45 -5.60 8.51
CA PHE A 57 -2.44 -5.72 9.98
C PHE A 57 -2.39 -4.37 10.68
N PRO A 58 -3.32 -3.46 10.37
CA PRO A 58 -3.25 -2.12 10.90
C PRO A 58 -3.51 -2.15 12.41
N GLY A 59 -2.59 -1.57 13.19
CA GLY A 59 -2.65 -1.55 14.66
C GLY A 59 -2.23 -2.85 15.37
N LYS A 60 -2.11 -3.97 14.66
CA LYS A 60 -1.62 -5.24 15.26
C LYS A 60 -0.09 -5.33 15.25
N LEU A 61 0.56 -4.75 14.24
CA LEU A 61 2.01 -4.76 14.16
C LEU A 61 2.59 -3.55 14.90
N SER A 62 3.29 -3.79 16.00
CA SER A 62 4.01 -2.72 16.71
C SER A 62 5.11 -2.16 15.81
N ARG A 63 5.37 -0.84 15.88
CA ARG A 63 6.47 -0.19 15.14
C ARG A 63 7.84 -0.83 15.39
N SER A 64 8.04 -1.47 16.55
CA SER A 64 9.28 -2.19 16.86
C SER A 64 9.35 -3.56 16.17
N GLN A 65 8.20 -4.20 15.93
CA GLN A 65 8.12 -5.47 15.20
C GLN A 65 8.30 -5.23 13.69
N ALA A 66 7.67 -4.18 13.13
CA ALA A 66 7.86 -3.80 11.74
C ALA A 66 9.34 -3.51 11.42
N ARG A 67 10.03 -2.74 12.29
CA ARG A 67 11.46 -2.47 12.15
C ARG A 67 12.32 -3.73 12.26
N ARG A 68 12.00 -4.62 13.20
CA ARG A 68 12.70 -5.91 13.33
C ARG A 68 12.52 -6.77 12.08
N LEU A 69 11.30 -6.87 11.57
CA LEU A 69 11.00 -7.65 10.38
C LEU A 69 11.68 -7.08 9.12
N ALA A 70 11.67 -5.76 8.95
CA ALA A 70 12.41 -5.10 7.88
C ALA A 70 13.92 -5.39 7.97
N ALA A 71 14.50 -5.24 9.16
CA ALA A 71 15.92 -5.53 9.38
C ALA A 71 16.23 -7.01 9.13
N THR A 72 15.39 -7.92 9.60
CA THR A 72 15.55 -9.36 9.34
C THR A 72 15.46 -9.66 7.84
N MET A 73 14.51 -9.07 7.10
CA MET A 73 14.40 -9.25 5.65
C MET A 73 15.63 -8.70 4.93
N ILE A 74 16.12 -7.52 5.31
CA ILE A 74 17.35 -6.93 4.76
C ILE A 74 18.55 -7.84 5.04
N ILE A 75 18.70 -8.33 6.27
CA ILE A 75 19.79 -9.26 6.64
C ILE A 75 19.67 -10.57 5.86
N LEU A 76 18.47 -11.14 5.72
CA LEU A 76 18.26 -12.34 4.90
C LEU A 76 18.63 -12.08 3.44
N ILE A 77 18.20 -10.95 2.87
CA ILE A 77 18.61 -10.52 1.54
C ILE A 77 20.14 -10.48 1.47
N PHE A 78 20.84 -9.75 2.34
CA PHE A 78 22.29 -9.72 2.37
C PHE A 78 22.99 -11.03 2.75
N LEU A 79 22.29 -12.03 3.31
CA LEU A 79 22.85 -13.37 3.57
C LEU A 79 22.65 -14.31 2.38
N PHE A 80 21.55 -14.14 1.64
CA PHE A 80 21.22 -14.95 0.47
C PHE A 80 21.75 -14.34 -0.85
N LEU A 81 22.07 -13.03 -0.88
CA LEU A 81 22.69 -12.35 -2.03
C LEU A 81 24.18 -12.62 -2.29
N PRO A 82 25.07 -12.82 -1.30
CA PRO A 82 26.51 -12.77 -1.59
C PRO A 82 27.08 -14.07 -2.15
N TRP A 83 26.29 -15.13 -2.34
CA TRP A 83 26.83 -16.44 -2.64
C TRP A 83 26.02 -17.10 -3.76
N CYS A 84 26.72 -17.40 -4.87
CA CYS A 84 26.24 -17.98 -6.13
C CYS A 84 25.66 -16.95 -7.11
N TRP A 85 26.06 -16.88 -8.37
CA TRP A 85 26.54 -17.96 -9.23
C TRP A 85 27.26 -17.34 -10.43
N ILE A 86 28.57 -17.16 -10.37
CA ILE A 86 29.40 -17.09 -11.59
C ILE A 86 30.81 -17.45 -11.18
N SER A 87 31.02 -18.75 -10.99
CA SER A 87 32.36 -19.27 -11.21
C SER A 87 32.54 -19.26 -12.73
N GLU A 88 33.41 -18.37 -13.19
CA GLU A 88 33.82 -18.18 -14.58
C GLU A 88 34.43 -19.45 -15.21
N THR A 89 34.63 -20.49 -14.38
CA THR A 89 35.27 -21.77 -14.71
C THR A 89 34.32 -22.86 -15.21
N SER A 90 33.00 -22.68 -15.21
CA SER A 90 32.07 -23.71 -15.73
C SER A 90 31.73 -23.47 -17.20
N ARG A 91 32.37 -24.25 -18.07
CA ARG A 91 32.32 -24.22 -19.55
C ARG A 91 30.96 -24.63 -20.17
N GLU A 92 29.88 -24.59 -19.40
CA GLU A 92 28.54 -25.02 -19.82
C GLU A 92 27.57 -23.83 -19.85
N SER A 93 27.68 -23.03 -20.92
CA SER A 93 26.84 -21.86 -21.20
C SER A 93 25.33 -22.16 -21.20
N ARG A 94 24.91 -23.43 -21.28
CA ARG A 94 23.51 -23.84 -21.27
C ARG A 94 22.86 -23.86 -19.88
N LEU A 95 23.62 -24.03 -18.79
CA LEU A 95 23.03 -24.06 -17.44
C LEU A 95 22.76 -22.67 -16.86
N ARG A 96 23.48 -21.64 -17.34
CA ARG A 96 23.37 -20.27 -16.84
C ARG A 96 21.99 -19.63 -17.10
N ILE A 97 21.39 -19.95 -18.24
CA ILE A 97 20.05 -19.45 -18.61
C ILE A 97 18.95 -20.09 -17.75
N GLY A 98 19.17 -21.27 -17.17
CA GLY A 98 18.13 -21.97 -16.41
C GLY A 98 17.90 -21.42 -15.00
N SER A 99 18.95 -20.93 -14.34
CA SER A 99 18.90 -20.52 -12.93
C SER A 99 18.46 -19.07 -12.72
N GLU A 100 18.53 -18.23 -13.75
CA GLU A 100 18.24 -16.79 -13.61
C GLU A 100 16.74 -16.46 -13.71
N TYR A 101 15.98 -17.21 -14.49
CA TYR A 101 14.54 -16.95 -14.63
C TYR A 101 13.66 -17.36 -13.45
N PRO A 102 13.89 -18.48 -12.71
CA PRO A 102 12.96 -18.92 -11.68
C PRO A 102 12.83 -17.92 -10.52
N TYR A 103 13.89 -17.18 -10.17
CA TYR A 103 13.80 -16.17 -9.11
C TYR A 103 12.93 -14.98 -9.53
N PHE A 104 13.01 -14.54 -10.80
CA PHE A 104 12.15 -13.48 -11.32
C PHE A 104 10.68 -13.92 -11.33
N TRP A 105 10.41 -15.15 -11.75
CA TRP A 105 9.06 -15.70 -11.72
C TRP A 105 8.52 -15.81 -10.28
N LEU A 106 9.35 -16.29 -9.35
CA LEU A 106 8.98 -16.37 -7.94
C LEU A 106 8.67 -14.96 -7.39
N ALA A 107 9.52 -13.98 -7.68
CA ALA A 107 9.31 -12.59 -7.30
C ALA A 107 7.99 -12.03 -7.84
N ALA A 108 7.72 -12.27 -9.12
CA ALA A 108 6.50 -11.83 -9.79
C ALA A 108 5.25 -12.49 -9.18
N ILE A 109 5.29 -13.79 -8.90
CA ILE A 109 4.19 -14.52 -8.26
C ILE A 109 3.94 -13.98 -6.85
N VAL A 110 5.00 -13.80 -6.05
CA VAL A 110 4.90 -13.26 -4.70
C VAL A 110 4.30 -11.85 -4.72
N ALA A 111 4.81 -10.97 -5.59
CA ALA A 111 4.28 -9.63 -5.77
C ALA A 111 2.80 -9.67 -6.18
N PHE A 112 2.44 -10.51 -7.16
CA PHE A 112 1.07 -10.66 -7.64
C PHE A 112 0.11 -11.08 -6.50
N VAL A 113 0.51 -12.04 -5.67
CA VAL A 113 -0.29 -12.48 -4.51
C VAL A 113 -0.43 -11.36 -3.47
N LEU A 114 0.66 -10.68 -3.11
CA LEU A 114 0.64 -9.59 -2.12
C LEU A 114 -0.20 -8.40 -2.58
N TYR A 115 -0.04 -7.96 -3.83
CA TYR A 115 -0.84 -6.87 -4.37
C TYR A 115 -2.29 -7.29 -4.62
N GLY A 116 -2.53 -8.50 -5.10
CA GLY A 116 -3.89 -9.02 -5.31
C GLY A 116 -4.69 -9.06 -4.01
N THR A 117 -4.07 -9.48 -2.91
CA THR A 117 -4.71 -9.50 -1.58
C THR A 117 -4.99 -8.10 -1.03
N ILE A 118 -4.09 -7.12 -1.24
CA ILE A 118 -4.33 -5.71 -0.91
C ILE A 118 -5.55 -5.18 -1.68
N VAL A 119 -5.62 -5.45 -2.99
CA VAL A 119 -6.71 -5.00 -3.85
C VAL A 119 -8.04 -5.62 -3.40
N VAL A 120 -8.07 -6.92 -3.10
CA VAL A 120 -9.26 -7.59 -2.57
C VAL A 120 -9.70 -6.98 -1.24
N ASN A 121 -8.76 -6.73 -0.31
CA ASN A 121 -9.11 -6.10 0.97
C ASN A 121 -9.68 -4.69 0.77
N TRP A 122 -9.06 -3.90 -0.11
CA TRP A 122 -9.53 -2.56 -0.46
C TRP A 122 -10.95 -2.58 -1.05
N PHE A 123 -11.24 -3.52 -1.95
CA PHE A 123 -12.60 -3.67 -2.49
C PHE A 123 -13.61 -4.04 -1.40
N ARG A 124 -13.24 -4.90 -0.44
CA ARG A 124 -14.13 -5.26 0.68
C ARG A 124 -14.46 -4.05 1.54
N GLU A 125 -13.47 -3.24 1.89
CA GLU A 125 -13.68 -2.00 2.64
C GLU A 125 -14.55 -1.00 1.87
N ALA A 126 -14.30 -0.83 0.56
CA ALA A 126 -15.11 0.04 -0.28
C ALA A 126 -16.58 -0.42 -0.38
N THR A 127 -16.83 -1.74 -0.41
CA THR A 127 -18.20 -2.26 -0.37
C THR A 127 -18.87 -2.04 0.98
N ALA A 128 -18.16 -2.25 2.10
CA ALA A 128 -18.69 -2.03 3.44
C ALA A 128 -19.05 -0.55 3.69
N GLU A 129 -18.25 0.38 3.16
CA GLU A 129 -18.56 1.81 3.27
C GLU A 129 -19.82 2.19 2.46
N ARG A 130 -19.97 1.64 1.26
CA ARG A 130 -21.17 1.87 0.43
C ARG A 130 -22.43 1.35 1.11
N ASP A 131 -22.40 0.17 1.70
CA ASP A 131 -23.54 -0.39 2.43
C ASP A 131 -23.87 0.42 3.67
N SER A 132 -22.86 0.90 4.41
CA SER A 132 -23.05 1.81 5.55
C SER A 132 -23.70 3.13 5.14
N ARG A 133 -23.33 3.70 3.98
CA ARG A 133 -23.96 4.91 3.44
C ARG A 133 -25.42 4.66 3.05
N ARG A 134 -25.71 3.56 2.37
CA ARG A 134 -27.09 3.16 2.02
C ARG A 134 -27.97 2.99 3.26
N HIS A 135 -27.42 2.39 4.32
CA HIS A 135 -28.16 2.23 5.57
C HIS A 135 -28.48 3.58 6.24
N ARG A 136 -27.50 4.50 6.29
CA ARG A 136 -27.73 5.86 6.80
C ARG A 136 -28.74 6.64 5.96
N GLU A 137 -28.68 6.52 4.63
CA GLU A 137 -29.65 7.14 3.72
C GLU A 137 -31.06 6.58 3.92
N ALA A 138 -31.20 5.26 4.03
CA ALA A 138 -32.48 4.60 4.30
C ALA A 138 -33.08 5.05 5.65
N ILE A 139 -32.26 5.13 6.70
CA ILE A 139 -32.67 5.67 8.01
C ILE A 139 -33.12 7.13 7.84
N SER A 140 -32.35 7.96 7.14
CA SER A 140 -32.69 9.38 6.95
C SER A 140 -34.01 9.58 6.19
N MET A 141 -34.32 8.71 5.22
CA MET A 141 -35.58 8.74 4.48
C MET A 141 -36.75 8.29 5.36
N GLY A 142 -36.58 7.22 6.14
CA GLY A 142 -37.59 6.78 7.10
C GLY A 142 -37.93 7.84 8.15
N TRP A 143 -36.92 8.56 8.66
CA TRP A 143 -37.13 9.67 9.59
C TRP A 143 -37.92 10.83 8.99
N LYS A 144 -37.65 11.19 7.72
CA LYS A 144 -38.41 12.24 7.01
C LYS A 144 -39.87 11.85 6.83
N GLU A 145 -40.15 10.58 6.53
CA GLU A 145 -41.53 10.09 6.39
C GLU A 145 -42.26 10.05 7.74
N LEU A 146 -41.58 9.60 8.80
CA LEU A 146 -42.12 9.65 10.16
C LEU A 146 -42.41 11.10 10.60
N GLN A 147 -41.56 12.07 10.25
CA GLN A 147 -41.84 13.48 10.50
C GLN A 147 -43.07 13.97 9.73
N ARG A 148 -43.23 13.61 8.45
CA ARG A 148 -44.43 13.96 7.66
C ARG A 148 -45.71 13.39 8.29
N GLN A 149 -45.69 12.11 8.66
CA GLN A 149 -46.84 11.48 9.31
C GLN A 149 -47.18 12.14 10.64
N ARG A 150 -46.18 12.56 11.42
CA ARG A 150 -46.40 13.24 12.70
C ARG A 150 -47.06 14.61 12.51
N ILE A 151 -46.63 15.40 11.51
CA ILE A 151 -47.24 16.69 11.17
C ILE A 151 -48.72 16.53 10.77
N LEU A 152 -49.02 15.53 9.94
CA LEU A 152 -50.39 15.23 9.51
C LEU A 152 -51.28 14.80 10.69
N ARG A 153 -50.73 14.07 11.66
CA ARG A 153 -51.48 13.57 12.82
C ARG A 153 -51.70 14.61 13.92
N THR A 154 -50.83 15.61 14.05
CA THR A 154 -51.00 16.69 15.05
C THR A 154 -52.19 17.61 14.78
N GLY A 155 -52.80 17.53 13.59
CA GLY A 155 -53.99 18.28 13.22
C GLY A 155 -53.77 19.80 13.13
N PRO A 156 -54.61 20.53 12.39
CA PRO A 156 -54.49 21.99 12.24
C PRO A 156 -54.66 22.72 13.58
N VAL A 157 -55.34 22.11 14.56
CA VAL A 157 -55.64 22.71 15.87
C VAL A 157 -54.37 22.95 16.70
N ASN A 158 -53.42 22.02 16.71
CA ASN A 158 -52.16 22.24 17.45
C ASN A 158 -51.26 23.28 16.79
N VAL A 159 -51.29 23.37 15.45
CA VAL A 159 -50.55 24.41 14.72
C VAL A 159 -51.15 25.78 15.02
N LEU A 160 -52.48 25.89 15.06
CA LEU A 160 -53.17 27.12 15.42
C LEU A 160 -52.88 27.51 16.88
N LEU A 161 -52.90 26.53 17.80
CA LEU A 161 -52.59 26.75 19.21
C LEU A 161 -51.14 27.23 19.40
N TRP A 162 -50.20 26.68 18.62
CA TRP A 162 -48.79 27.09 18.64
C TRP A 162 -48.60 28.52 18.12
N LEU A 163 -49.25 28.87 17.00
CA LEU A 163 -49.23 30.22 16.44
C LEU A 163 -49.85 31.24 17.38
N LEU A 164 -50.92 30.89 18.10
CA LEU A 164 -51.63 31.79 19.01
C LEU A 164 -50.92 31.99 20.35
N THR A 165 -50.25 30.96 20.87
CA THR A 165 -49.68 31.02 22.23
C THR A 165 -48.21 31.46 22.27
N GLY A 166 -47.49 31.43 21.13
CA GLY A 166 -46.09 31.86 21.03
C GLY A 166 -45.11 31.07 21.92
N ARG A 167 -45.60 30.10 22.70
CA ARG A 167 -44.80 29.24 23.56
C ARG A 167 -44.26 28.10 22.72
N ARG A 168 -42.94 28.10 22.51
CA ARG A 168 -42.21 26.92 22.04
C ARG A 168 -42.44 25.79 23.05
N PHE A 169 -43.31 24.84 22.71
CA PHE A 169 -43.28 23.55 23.38
C PHE A 169 -41.91 22.94 23.09
N GLY A 170 -41.07 22.87 24.13
CA GLY A 170 -39.78 22.21 24.08
C GLY A 170 -40.03 20.73 23.83
N PHE A 171 -40.04 20.35 22.56
CA PHE A 171 -39.89 18.96 22.17
C PHE A 171 -38.44 18.61 22.52
N SER A 172 -38.25 17.90 23.63
CA SER A 172 -36.97 17.25 23.90
C SER A 172 -36.69 16.34 22.71
N ASP A 173 -35.70 16.70 21.90
CA ASP A 173 -35.18 15.80 20.89
C ASP A 173 -34.86 14.47 21.60
N PRO A 174 -35.24 13.33 21.00
CA PRO A 174 -34.77 12.05 21.53
C PRO A 174 -33.26 12.18 21.61
N LYS A 175 -32.69 11.93 22.80
CA LYS A 175 -31.24 11.85 22.96
C LYS A 175 -30.76 10.87 21.90
N VAL A 176 -30.21 11.40 20.81
CA VAL A 176 -29.36 10.65 19.90
C VAL A 176 -28.18 10.34 20.80
N GLU A 177 -28.22 9.15 21.38
CA GLU A 177 -27.09 8.59 22.09
C GLU A 177 -26.00 8.55 21.03
N ASP A 178 -25.09 9.53 21.11
CA ASP A 178 -23.95 9.66 20.22
C ASP A 178 -23.16 8.36 20.34
N GLN A 179 -23.52 7.41 19.49
CA GLN A 179 -22.78 6.21 19.27
C GLN A 179 -21.50 6.69 18.61
N GLU A 180 -20.53 6.98 19.48
CA GLU A 180 -19.20 7.48 19.19
C GLU A 180 -18.49 6.41 18.37
N ASP A 181 -18.81 6.41 17.07
CA ASP A 181 -18.25 5.50 16.08
C ASP A 181 -16.73 5.63 16.20
N HIS A 182 -16.10 4.55 16.64
CA HIS A 182 -14.66 4.30 16.64
C HIS A 182 -14.07 4.25 15.21
N ASN A 183 -14.56 5.09 14.30
CA ASN A 183 -13.99 5.38 13.00
C ASN A 183 -12.75 6.28 13.16
N ARG A 184 -11.74 5.75 13.86
CA ARG A 184 -10.42 6.36 14.11
C ARG A 184 -9.54 6.47 12.86
N TRP A 185 -10.06 6.09 11.68
CA TRP A 185 -9.27 5.94 10.45
C TRP A 185 -9.24 7.19 9.55
N GLY A 186 -10.22 8.09 9.69
CA GLY A 186 -10.30 9.31 8.88
C GLY A 186 -9.10 10.26 8.99
N PRO A 187 -8.59 10.56 10.21
CA PRO A 187 -7.41 11.42 10.37
C PRO A 187 -6.07 10.71 10.10
N CYS A 188 -6.00 9.38 10.22
CA CYS A 188 -4.75 8.64 10.10
C CYS A 188 -4.24 8.53 8.66
N LEU A 189 -5.13 8.46 7.66
CA LEU A 189 -4.73 8.41 6.25
C LEU A 189 -4.12 9.74 5.76
N LEU A 190 -4.65 10.88 6.23
CA LEU A 190 -4.12 12.21 5.91
C LEU A 190 -2.77 12.50 6.59
N LEU A 191 -2.57 12.01 7.81
CA LEU A 191 -1.27 12.09 8.49
C LEU A 191 -0.22 11.17 7.86
N ARG A 192 -0.62 10.02 7.28
CA ARG A 192 0.31 9.03 6.69
C ARG A 192 0.95 9.53 5.39
N TRP A 193 0.23 10.28 4.55
CA TRP A 193 0.81 10.94 3.37
C TRP A 193 1.92 11.95 3.72
N ARG A 194 1.81 12.59 4.88
CA ARG A 194 2.77 13.59 5.35
C ARG A 194 4.13 12.98 5.77
N TRP A 195 4.15 11.69 6.14
CA TRP A 195 5.39 10.99 6.53
C TRP A 195 6.13 10.34 5.35
N VAL A 196 5.42 9.91 4.31
CA VAL A 196 6.06 9.42 3.07
C VAL A 196 6.89 10.54 2.41
N VAL A 197 6.40 11.78 2.49
CA VAL A 197 7.15 12.98 2.02
C VAL A 197 8.33 13.32 2.94
N ALA A 198 8.26 13.02 4.24
CA ALA A 198 9.33 13.34 5.20
C ALA A 198 10.52 12.35 5.15
N LEU A 199 10.32 11.14 4.61
CA LEU A 199 11.37 10.12 4.47
C LEU A 199 12.22 10.27 3.20
N PHE A 200 11.82 11.15 2.28
CA PHE A 200 12.60 11.55 1.11
C PHE A 200 12.75 13.07 1.14
N PRO A 201 13.76 13.64 1.86
CA PRO A 201 14.12 15.03 1.62
C PRO A 201 14.52 15.12 0.15
N ALA A 202 13.73 15.85 -0.63
CA ALA A 202 14.12 16.24 -1.97
C ALA A 202 15.36 17.12 -1.83
N GLU A 203 16.55 16.53 -1.99
CA GLU A 203 17.73 17.28 -2.39
C GLU A 203 17.44 17.79 -3.81
N LEU A 204 16.88 19.01 -3.87
CA LEU A 204 16.88 19.82 -5.07
C LEU A 204 18.32 20.27 -5.37
N PRO A 205 18.77 20.21 -6.63
CA PRO A 205 20.06 20.74 -7.05
C PRO A 205 20.16 22.26 -6.92
#